data_AF-A0A950D9G8-F1
#
_entry.id   AF-A0A950D9G8-F1
#
_cell.length_a   1.000
_cell.length_b   1.000
_cell.length_c   1.000
_cell.angle_alpha   90.00
_cell.angle_beta   90.00
_cell.angle_gamma   90.00
#
_symmetry.space_group_name_H-M   'P 1'
#
loop_
_entity.id
_entity.type
_entity.pdbx_description
1 polymer ?
#
loop_
_entity_poly.entity_id
_entity_poly.type
_entity_poly.pdbx_seq_one_letter_code
_entity_poly.pdbx_strand_id
1 'polypeptide(L)'
;MVEVLGIFGFLSWLILVAYEWLSSLQVFPAIVTGTVLVPIWALRDYRRLQGRFHLQGLRSRRSPVPPERFYWEVNRSGLQRAMLWSGTVAVAGWSNASWLPASGSLDGDSIIGWMNAGVGIMAASRFLSASILFIKAAQWFDAMRPNVIGLIRMLMYKLSDNYEFLGQRKADPEREKVY
;
A
#
# COMPACT_ATOMS: atom_id res chain seq x y z
N MET A 1 27.94 16.41 12.52
CA MET A 1 28.48 15.24 11.80
C MET A 1 28.56 13.99 12.68
N VAL A 2 29.05 14.08 13.93
CA VAL A 2 29.13 12.94 14.87
C VAL A 2 27.74 12.36 15.20
N GLU A 3 26.73 13.20 15.43
CA GLU A 3 25.36 12.76 15.71
C GLU A 3 24.72 12.01 14.52
N VAL A 4 24.99 12.47 13.31
CA VAL A 4 24.51 11.84 12.07
C VAL A 4 25.17 10.46 11.90
N LEU A 5 26.48 10.36 12.14
CA LEU A 5 27.19 9.07 12.17
C LEU A 5 26.66 8.12 13.24
N GLY A 6 26.31 8.63 14.43
CA GLY A 6 25.69 7.84 15.49
C GLY A 6 24.32 7.29 15.11
N ILE A 7 23.47 8.11 14.47
CA ILE A 7 22.15 7.69 13.99
C ILE A 7 22.28 6.63 12.90
N PHE A 8 23.15 6.84 11.90
CA PHE A 8 23.37 5.85 10.84
C PHE A 8 23.98 4.55 11.38
N GLY A 9 24.96 4.63 12.29
CA GLY A 9 25.54 3.45 12.93
C GLY A 9 24.52 2.65 13.73
N PHE A 10 23.67 3.32 14.51
CA PHE A 10 22.58 2.68 15.25
C PHE A 10 21.56 2.03 14.33
N LEU A 11 21.15 2.71 13.25
CA LEU A 11 20.22 2.16 12.26
C LEU A 11 20.83 0.95 11.54
N SER A 12 22.09 1.01 11.13
CA SER A 12 22.79 -0.12 10.50
C SER A 12 22.90 -1.31 11.44
N TRP A 13 23.24 -1.08 12.71
CA TRP A 13 23.25 -2.13 13.73
C TRP A 13 21.86 -2.74 13.94
N LEU A 14 20.82 -1.92 14.04
CA LEU A 14 19.43 -2.37 14.22
C LEU A 14 18.94 -3.18 13.01
N ILE A 15 19.30 -2.78 11.79
CA ILE A 15 19.02 -3.53 10.56
C ILE A 15 19.74 -4.88 10.57
N LEU A 16 21.02 -4.91 10.97
CA LEU A 16 21.80 -6.14 11.06
C LEU A 16 21.20 -7.12 12.07
N VAL A 17 20.90 -6.65 13.29
CA VAL A 17 20.28 -7.49 14.34
C VAL A 17 18.92 -8.00 13.89
N ALA A 18 18.09 -7.13 13.28
CA ALA A 18 16.79 -7.54 12.77
C ALA A 18 16.92 -8.57 11.64
N TYR A 19 17.87 -8.38 10.72
CA TYR A 19 18.14 -9.32 9.62
C TYR A 19 18.62 -10.67 10.13
N GLU A 20 19.55 -10.68 11.08
CA GLU A 20 20.07 -11.92 11.69
C GLU A 20 18.96 -12.68 12.40
N TRP A 21 18.14 -11.99 13.20
CA TRP A 21 16.97 -12.57 13.83
C TRP A 21 15.96 -13.11 12.81
N LEU A 22 15.66 -12.34 11.76
CA LEU A 22 14.77 -12.78 10.67
C LEU A 22 15.33 -14.02 9.94
N SER A 23 16.63 -14.07 9.68
CA SER A 23 17.29 -15.17 8.97
C SER A 23 17.26 -16.49 9.73
N SER A 24 17.07 -16.43 11.06
CA SER A 24 16.89 -17.61 11.91
C SER A 24 15.52 -18.28 11.76
N LEU A 25 14.54 -17.58 11.17
CA LEU A 25 13.18 -18.09 10.98
C LEU A 25 13.11 -19.00 9.75
N GLN A 26 12.44 -20.14 9.86
CA GLN A 26 12.26 -21.07 8.73
C GLN A 26 11.44 -20.47 7.57
N VAL A 27 10.58 -19.48 7.86
CA VAL A 27 9.79 -18.75 6.85
C VAL A 27 10.56 -17.62 6.17
N PHE A 28 11.82 -17.37 6.56
CA PHE A 28 12.64 -16.28 6.03
C PHE A 28 12.72 -16.24 4.49
N PRO A 29 12.92 -17.37 3.78
CA PRO A 29 12.94 -17.35 2.31
C PRO A 29 11.63 -16.80 1.71
N ALA A 30 10.48 -17.15 2.30
CA ALA A 30 9.19 -16.62 1.88
C ALA A 30 9.04 -15.13 2.21
N ILE A 31 9.50 -14.66 3.36
CA ILE A 31 9.49 -13.22 3.71
C ILE A 31 10.30 -12.42 2.69
N VAL A 32 11.53 -12.85 2.36
CA VAL A 32 12.37 -12.19 1.37
C VAL A 32 11.68 -12.17 0.00
N THR A 33 11.14 -13.31 -0.41
CA THR A 33 10.41 -13.45 -1.68
C THR A 33 9.19 -12.52 -1.72
N GLY A 34 8.41 -12.46 -0.64
CA GLY A 34 7.25 -11.60 -0.52
C GLY A 34 7.61 -10.11 -0.56
N THR A 35 8.69 -9.71 0.10
CA THR A 35 9.16 -8.31 0.10
C THR A 35 9.48 -7.81 -1.31
N VAL A 36 10.00 -8.68 -2.19
CA VAL A 36 10.28 -8.35 -3.60
C VAL A 36 9.02 -8.47 -4.47
N LEU A 37 8.25 -9.55 -4.32
CA LEU A 37 7.12 -9.83 -5.21
C LEU A 37 5.90 -8.96 -4.95
N VAL A 38 5.56 -8.67 -3.68
CA VAL A 38 4.40 -7.85 -3.31
C VAL A 38 4.39 -6.49 -4.04
N PRO A 39 5.46 -5.68 -4.04
CA PRO A 39 5.43 -4.39 -4.74
C PRO A 39 5.32 -4.53 -6.26
N ILE A 40 5.99 -5.53 -6.86
CA ILE A 40 5.93 -5.78 -8.31
C ILE A 40 4.50 -6.14 -8.73
N TRP A 41 3.86 -7.07 -8.01
CA TRP A 41 2.49 -7.48 -8.27
C TRP A 41 1.50 -6.38 -7.95
N ALA A 42 1.69 -5.63 -6.87
CA ALA A 42 0.83 -4.51 -6.50
C ALA A 42 0.82 -3.43 -7.60
N LEU A 43 1.96 -3.13 -8.22
CA LEU A 43 2.05 -2.15 -9.30
C LEU A 43 1.28 -2.61 -10.56
N ARG A 44 1.41 -3.89 -10.92
CA ARG A 44 0.66 -4.48 -12.05
C ARG A 44 -0.84 -4.50 -11.77
N ASP A 45 -1.20 -4.90 -10.56
CA ASP A 45 -2.57 -5.05 -10.12
C ASP A 45 -3.29 -3.71 -9.95
N TYR A 46 -2.57 -2.68 -9.50
CA TYR A 46 -3.07 -1.30 -9.43
C TYR A 46 -3.63 -0.82 -10.77
N ARG A 47 -2.91 -1.07 -11.87
CA ARG A 47 -3.38 -0.68 -13.23
C ARG A 47 -4.65 -1.41 -13.63
N ARG A 48 -4.74 -2.71 -13.30
CA ARG A 48 -5.92 -3.54 -13.57
C ARG A 48 -7.13 -3.08 -12.76
N LEU A 49 -6.92 -2.77 -11.47
CA LEU A 49 -7.95 -2.20 -10.60
C LEU A 49 -8.48 -0.88 -11.09
N GLN A 50 -7.57 0.01 -11.50
CA GLN A 50 -7.93 1.32 -12.01
C GLN A 50 -8.88 1.21 -13.22
N GLY A 51 -8.61 0.26 -14.12
CA GLY A 51 -9.51 -0.07 -15.24
C GLY A 51 -10.85 -0.63 -14.79
N ARG A 52 -10.84 -1.65 -13.91
CA ARG A 52 -12.05 -2.34 -13.44
C ARG A 52 -13.04 -1.42 -12.72
N PHE A 53 -12.53 -0.49 -11.92
CA PHE A 53 -13.37 0.45 -11.16
C PHE A 53 -13.65 1.75 -11.93
N HIS A 54 -13.26 1.86 -13.21
CA HIS A 54 -13.44 3.06 -14.02
C HIS A 54 -12.91 4.31 -13.31
N LEU A 55 -11.70 4.22 -12.75
CA LEU A 55 -11.01 5.32 -12.05
C LEU A 55 -9.81 5.81 -12.88
N GLN A 56 -9.92 5.73 -14.22
CA GLN A 56 -8.84 6.09 -15.13
C GLN A 56 -8.62 7.61 -15.14
N GLY A 57 -9.68 8.38 -14.89
CA GLY A 57 -9.71 9.82 -14.73
C GLY A 57 -8.87 10.36 -13.56
N LEU A 58 -8.40 9.53 -12.63
CA LEU A 58 -7.40 9.93 -11.62
C LEU A 58 -6.09 10.44 -12.21
N ARG A 59 -5.81 10.16 -13.50
CA ARG A 59 -4.66 10.71 -14.23
C ARG A 59 -4.96 12.06 -14.89
N SER A 60 -6.23 12.44 -14.99
CA SER A 60 -6.65 13.69 -15.61
C SER A 60 -6.44 14.85 -14.64
N ARG A 61 -5.55 15.77 -14.99
CA ARG A 61 -5.46 17.10 -14.36
C ARG A 61 -6.47 18.11 -14.94
N ARG A 62 -7.34 17.67 -15.87
CA ARG A 62 -8.25 18.58 -16.59
C ARG A 62 -9.58 18.74 -15.85
N SER A 63 -10.00 19.99 -15.72
CA SER A 63 -11.39 20.37 -15.45
C SER A 63 -12.20 20.32 -16.75
N PRO A 64 -13.50 19.95 -16.72
CA PRO A 64 -14.30 19.59 -15.54
C PRO A 64 -13.95 18.20 -14.96
N VAL A 65 -14.26 18.00 -13.68
CA VAL A 65 -14.05 16.74 -12.96
C VAL A 65 -14.78 15.59 -13.70
N PRO A 66 -14.08 14.52 -14.15
CA PRO A 66 -14.69 13.40 -14.82
C PRO A 66 -15.94 12.83 -14.14
N PRO A 67 -16.88 12.24 -14.93
CA PRO A 67 -18.13 11.67 -14.43
C PRO A 67 -17.91 10.52 -13.44
N GLU A 68 -16.70 9.96 -13.38
CA GLU A 68 -16.23 8.98 -12.40
C GLU A 68 -16.56 9.38 -10.94
N ARG A 69 -16.70 10.69 -10.63
CA ARG A 69 -17.09 11.19 -9.30
C ARG A 69 -18.46 10.69 -8.87
N PHE A 70 -19.41 10.58 -9.80
CA PHE A 70 -20.77 10.11 -9.49
C PHE A 70 -20.82 8.61 -9.19
N TYR A 71 -19.86 7.86 -9.73
CA TYR A 71 -19.72 6.42 -9.48
C TYR A 71 -18.85 6.09 -8.27
N TRP A 72 -18.16 7.10 -7.71
CA TRP A 72 -17.23 6.92 -6.60
C TRP A 72 -17.91 6.32 -5.37
N GLU A 73 -19.12 6.76 -4.98
CA GLU A 73 -19.78 6.21 -3.78
C GLU A 73 -20.07 4.71 -3.90
N VAL A 74 -20.49 4.26 -5.08
CA VAL A 74 -20.74 2.84 -5.36
C VAL A 74 -19.42 2.06 -5.37
N ASN A 75 -18.42 2.58 -6.07
CA ASN A 75 -17.09 1.96 -6.20
C ASN A 75 -16.32 1.91 -4.89
N ARG A 76 -16.50 2.91 -4.02
CA ARG A 76 -15.87 3.02 -2.70
C ARG A 76 -16.17 1.80 -1.84
N SER A 77 -17.44 1.40 -1.76
CA SER A 77 -17.85 0.23 -0.96
C SER A 77 -17.28 -1.08 -1.50
N GLY A 78 -17.17 -1.20 -2.83
CA GLY A 78 -16.59 -2.36 -3.50
C GLY A 78 -15.08 -2.45 -3.27
N LEU A 79 -14.38 -1.31 -3.35
CA LEU A 79 -12.94 -1.24 -3.11
C LEU A 79 -12.61 -1.50 -1.64
N GLN A 80 -13.40 -0.98 -0.69
CA GLN A 80 -13.26 -1.28 0.74
C GLN A 80 -13.45 -2.75 1.04
N ARG A 81 -14.48 -3.39 0.48
CA ARG A 81 -14.68 -4.84 0.62
C ARG A 81 -13.51 -5.64 0.05
N ALA A 82 -13.00 -5.24 -1.11
CA ALA A 82 -11.82 -5.87 -1.71
C ALA A 82 -10.57 -5.71 -0.82
N MET A 83 -10.36 -4.54 -0.22
CA MET A 83 -9.29 -4.30 0.75
C MET A 83 -9.46 -5.19 1.98
N LEU A 84 -10.61 -5.18 2.64
CA LEU A 84 -10.83 -5.98 3.84
C LEU A 84 -10.65 -7.47 3.58
N TRP A 85 -11.25 -7.98 2.49
CA TRP A 85 -11.12 -9.38 2.11
C TRP A 85 -9.66 -9.76 1.83
N SER A 86 -8.96 -8.98 0.99
CA SER A 86 -7.56 -9.27 0.66
C SER A 86 -6.63 -9.13 1.87
N GLY A 87 -6.89 -8.18 2.78
CA GLY A 87 -6.17 -8.05 4.03
C GLY A 87 -6.35 -9.28 4.93
N THR A 88 -7.58 -9.75 5.12
CA THR A 88 -7.86 -10.97 5.91
C THR A 88 -7.20 -12.20 5.29
N VAL A 89 -7.31 -12.37 3.97
CA VAL A 89 -6.66 -13.50 3.26
C VAL A 89 -5.14 -13.41 3.35
N ALA A 90 -4.55 -12.21 3.29
CA ALA A 90 -3.12 -12.02 3.45
C ALA A 90 -2.66 -12.45 4.84
N VAL A 91 -3.34 -11.98 5.90
CA VAL A 91 -3.03 -12.37 7.28
C VAL A 91 -3.15 -13.89 7.46
N ALA A 92 -4.24 -14.49 6.98
CA ALA A 92 -4.43 -15.93 7.06
C ALA A 92 -3.34 -16.71 6.30
N GLY A 93 -3.00 -16.27 5.09
CA GLY A 93 -1.96 -16.91 4.27
C GLY A 93 -0.58 -16.86 4.92
N TRP A 94 -0.18 -15.72 5.47
CA TRP A 94 1.09 -15.57 6.17
C TRP A 94 1.13 -16.28 7.52
N SER A 95 0.03 -16.30 8.28
CA SER A 95 -0.08 -17.08 9.50
C SER A 95 0.06 -18.58 9.21
N ASN A 96 -0.62 -19.09 8.18
CA ASN A 96 -0.50 -20.49 7.77
C ASN A 96 0.91 -20.82 7.26
N ALA A 97 1.53 -19.93 6.49
CA ALA A 97 2.91 -20.08 6.04
C ALA A 97 3.95 -20.00 7.17
N SER A 98 3.56 -19.52 8.36
CA SER A 98 4.41 -19.52 9.56
C SER A 98 4.28 -20.82 10.35
N TRP A 99 3.10 -21.46 10.34
CA TRP A 99 2.89 -22.78 10.97
C TRP A 99 3.42 -23.94 10.13
N LEU A 100 3.29 -23.84 8.81
CA LEU A 100 3.90 -24.76 7.84
C LEU A 100 4.96 -23.96 7.07
N PRO A 101 6.19 -23.86 7.62
CA PRO A 101 7.17 -22.91 7.14
C PRO A 101 7.60 -23.22 5.71
N ALA A 102 7.46 -22.21 4.85
CA ALA A 102 8.00 -22.19 3.49
C ALA A 102 9.53 -22.14 3.54
N SER A 103 10.14 -23.32 3.71
CA SER A 103 11.56 -23.48 3.94
C SER A 103 12.31 -23.81 2.64
N GLY A 104 13.63 -23.91 2.72
CA GLY A 104 14.46 -24.36 1.58
C GLY A 104 14.43 -25.87 1.34
N SER A 105 13.78 -26.65 2.21
CA SER A 105 13.64 -28.10 2.03
C SER A 105 12.62 -28.46 0.94
N LEU A 106 12.78 -29.63 0.33
CA LEU A 106 11.87 -30.21 -0.68
C LEU A 106 10.91 -31.24 -0.07
N ASP A 107 10.46 -31.01 1.16
CA ASP A 107 9.43 -31.83 1.81
C ASP A 107 8.02 -31.31 1.48
N GLY A 108 7.01 -32.16 1.73
CA GLY A 108 5.61 -31.82 1.45
C GLY A 108 5.11 -30.61 2.24
N ASP A 109 5.58 -30.45 3.47
CA ASP A 109 5.20 -29.34 4.36
C ASP A 109 5.75 -28.00 3.84
N SER A 110 6.99 -27.98 3.34
CA SER A 110 7.58 -26.81 2.69
C SER A 110 6.82 -26.43 1.41
N ILE A 111 6.41 -27.41 0.59
CA ILE A 111 5.60 -27.15 -0.61
C ILE A 111 4.27 -26.48 -0.22
N ILE A 112 3.58 -27.01 0.80
CA ILE A 112 2.33 -26.42 1.30
C ILE A 112 2.59 -25.02 1.89
N GLY A 113 3.69 -24.84 2.60
CA GLY A 113 4.15 -23.55 3.10
C GLY A 113 4.32 -22.51 1.99
N TRP A 114 4.99 -22.89 0.90
CA TRP A 114 5.19 -22.03 -0.27
C TRP A 114 3.88 -21.69 -0.98
N MET A 115 2.92 -22.62 -1.05
CA MET A 115 1.59 -22.34 -1.58
C MET A 115 0.84 -21.31 -0.73
N ASN A 116 0.86 -21.47 0.61
CA ASN A 116 0.27 -20.51 1.54
C ASN A 116 0.94 -19.14 1.46
N ALA A 117 2.27 -19.11 1.38
CA ALA A 117 3.04 -17.88 1.17
C ALA A 117 2.68 -17.22 -0.15
N GLY A 118 2.53 -17.99 -1.23
CA GLY A 118 2.09 -17.48 -2.54
C GLY A 118 0.70 -16.82 -2.49
N VAL A 119 -0.26 -17.44 -1.81
CA VAL A 119 -1.58 -16.85 -1.56
C VAL A 119 -1.45 -15.57 -0.73
N GLY A 120 -0.65 -15.59 0.33
CA GLY A 120 -0.35 -14.43 1.17
C GLY A 120 0.26 -13.26 0.38
N ILE A 121 1.21 -13.54 -0.51
CA ILE A 121 1.85 -12.55 -1.40
C ILE A 121 0.83 -11.94 -2.35
N MET A 122 0.03 -12.76 -3.03
CA MET A 122 -1.00 -12.27 -3.95
C MET A 122 -2.03 -11.41 -3.23
N ALA A 123 -2.52 -11.88 -2.07
CA ALA A 123 -3.49 -11.15 -1.26
C ALA A 123 -2.92 -9.84 -0.70
N ALA A 124 -1.68 -9.84 -0.20
CA ALA A 124 -0.99 -8.63 0.26
C ALA A 124 -0.78 -7.63 -0.88
N SER A 125 -0.40 -8.11 -2.07
CA SER A 125 -0.24 -7.24 -3.25
C SER A 125 -1.57 -6.59 -3.66
N ARG A 126 -2.67 -7.34 -3.58
CA ARG A 126 -4.03 -6.89 -3.86
C ARG A 126 -4.53 -5.89 -2.82
N PHE A 127 -4.21 -6.13 -1.56
CA PHE A 127 -4.52 -5.23 -0.46
C PHE A 127 -3.79 -3.89 -0.65
N LEU A 128 -2.49 -3.93 -0.96
CA LEU A 128 -1.68 -2.74 -1.16
C LEU A 128 -2.16 -1.94 -2.38
N SER A 129 -2.39 -2.60 -3.52
CA SER A 129 -2.86 -1.95 -4.74
C SER A 129 -4.24 -1.28 -4.55
N ALA A 130 -5.17 -1.97 -3.89
CA ALA A 130 -6.50 -1.44 -3.59
C ALA A 130 -6.44 -0.30 -2.57
N SER A 131 -5.57 -0.38 -1.56
CA SER A 131 -5.36 0.68 -0.57
C SER A 131 -4.84 1.96 -1.22
N ILE A 132 -3.81 1.85 -2.06
CA ILE A 132 -3.24 3.01 -2.78
C ILE A 132 -4.31 3.64 -3.68
N LEU A 133 -5.07 2.81 -4.42
CA LEU A 133 -6.14 3.31 -5.28
C LEU A 133 -7.26 3.98 -4.48
N PHE A 134 -7.64 3.40 -3.33
CA PHE A 134 -8.63 3.97 -2.43
C PHE A 134 -8.21 5.35 -1.96
N ILE A 135 -6.96 5.47 -1.48
CA ILE A 135 -6.42 6.73 -0.96
C ILE A 135 -6.38 7.78 -2.07
N LYS A 136 -5.86 7.44 -3.25
CA LYS A 136 -5.80 8.38 -4.38
C LYS A 136 -7.18 8.81 -4.85
N ALA A 137 -8.12 7.87 -4.98
CA ALA A 137 -9.48 8.18 -5.37
C ALA A 137 -10.21 9.02 -4.32
N ALA A 138 -10.07 8.69 -3.04
CA ALA A 138 -10.61 9.48 -1.94
C ALA A 138 -10.01 10.90 -1.90
N GLN A 139 -8.70 11.04 -2.14
CA GLN A 139 -8.06 12.36 -2.21
C GLN A 139 -8.63 13.21 -3.36
N TRP A 140 -8.92 12.59 -4.49
CA TRP A 140 -9.36 13.29 -5.69
C TRP A 140 -10.87 13.60 -5.68
N PHE A 141 -11.72 12.65 -5.23
CA PHE A 141 -13.18 12.78 -5.24
C PHE A 141 -13.79 13.29 -3.93
N ASP A 142 -13.21 12.91 -2.79
CA ASP A 142 -13.69 13.24 -1.44
C ASP A 142 -12.84 14.35 -0.79
N ALA A 143 -12.31 15.27 -1.61
CA ALA A 143 -11.38 16.32 -1.16
C ALA A 143 -11.88 17.17 0.02
N MET A 144 -13.20 17.22 0.23
CA MET A 144 -13.91 18.00 1.26
C MET A 144 -14.58 17.15 2.37
N ARG A 145 -14.43 15.82 2.43
CA ARG A 145 -15.09 15.01 3.49
C ARG A 145 -14.27 14.99 4.79
N PRO A 146 -14.87 15.32 5.96
CA PRO A 146 -14.14 15.57 7.22
C PRO A 146 -13.78 14.33 8.08
N ASN A 147 -14.05 13.10 7.63
CA ASN A 147 -13.88 11.91 8.47
C ASN A 147 -12.46 11.29 8.32
N VAL A 148 -12.38 9.95 8.27
CA VAL A 148 -11.15 9.14 8.22
C VAL A 148 -10.14 9.58 7.14
N ILE A 149 -10.62 10.08 6.01
CA ILE A 149 -9.78 10.55 4.89
C ILE A 149 -8.95 11.78 5.29
N GLY A 150 -9.51 12.67 6.12
CA GLY A 150 -8.79 13.83 6.66
C GLY A 150 -7.65 13.44 7.61
N LEU A 151 -7.86 12.39 8.42
CA LEU A 151 -6.83 11.83 9.30
C LEU A 151 -5.68 11.20 8.50
N ILE A 152 -5.99 10.37 7.51
CA ILE A 152 -4.99 9.74 6.63
C ILE A 152 -4.18 10.81 5.89
N ARG A 153 -4.86 11.86 5.41
CA ARG A 153 -4.26 13.02 4.76
C ARG A 153 -3.25 13.75 5.66
N MET A 154 -3.63 14.00 6.91
CA MET A 154 -2.75 14.67 7.87
C MET A 154 -1.52 13.81 8.20
N LEU A 155 -1.70 12.48 8.25
CA LEU A 155 -0.61 11.54 8.45
C LEU A 155 0.36 11.51 7.26
N MET A 156 -0.17 11.47 6.02
CA MET A 156 0.66 11.52 4.81
C MET A 156 1.39 12.85 4.63
N TYR A 157 0.74 13.98 4.97
CA TYR A 157 1.41 15.29 5.02
C TYR A 157 2.59 15.26 5.99
N LYS A 158 2.38 14.79 7.23
CA LYS A 158 3.47 14.71 8.22
C LYS A 158 4.64 13.80 7.81
N LEU A 159 4.37 12.77 7.00
CA LEU A 159 5.41 11.85 6.53
C LEU A 159 6.17 12.33 5.29
N SER A 160 5.57 13.20 4.48
CA SER A 160 6.12 13.58 3.16
C SER A 160 6.32 15.09 2.97
N ASP A 161 5.85 15.91 3.90
CA ASP A 161 5.82 17.38 3.88
C ASP A 161 5.22 17.99 2.60
N ASN A 162 4.38 17.22 1.89
CA ASN A 162 3.76 17.64 0.64
C ASN A 162 2.36 18.24 0.90
N TYR A 163 2.23 19.54 0.64
CA TYR A 163 1.01 20.33 0.80
C TYR A 163 -0.13 19.92 -0.15
N GLU A 164 0.16 19.20 -1.24
CA GLU A 164 -0.87 18.62 -2.12
C GLU A 164 -1.81 17.70 -1.33
N PHE A 165 -1.31 17.06 -0.26
CA PHE A 165 -2.13 16.20 0.57
C PHE A 165 -3.20 16.98 1.31
N LEU A 166 -2.95 18.21 1.79
CA LEU A 166 -3.93 19.01 2.53
C LEU A 166 -5.21 19.34 1.70
N GLY A 167 -5.17 19.09 0.39
CA GLY A 167 -6.25 19.35 -0.56
C GLY A 167 -6.30 20.83 -0.91
N GLN A 168 -7.01 21.16 -1.99
CA GLN A 168 -7.24 22.54 -2.42
C GLN A 168 -8.05 23.31 -1.38
N ARG A 169 -7.39 23.78 -0.31
CA ARG A 169 -7.90 24.82 0.56
C ARG A 169 -7.77 26.13 -0.22
N LYS A 170 -8.65 26.32 -1.22
CA LYS A 170 -8.67 27.42 -2.19
C LYS A 170 -7.28 27.66 -2.82
N ALA A 171 -7.07 27.18 -4.04
CA ALA A 171 -6.21 27.93 -4.94
C ALA A 171 -6.86 29.31 -5.07
N ASP A 172 -6.37 30.28 -4.30
CA ASP A 172 -6.83 31.65 -4.34
C ASP A 172 -6.43 32.18 -5.71
N PRO A 173 -7.39 32.51 -6.60
CA PRO A 173 -7.07 32.96 -7.96
C PRO A 173 -6.29 34.29 -7.97
N GLU A 174 -6.14 34.94 -6.81
CA GLU A 174 -5.34 36.15 -6.64
C GLU A 174 -3.84 35.90 -6.47
N ARG A 175 -3.40 34.69 -6.05
CA ARG A 175 -1.96 34.41 -5.86
C ARG A 175 -1.23 33.90 -7.11
N GLU A 176 -1.96 33.46 -8.13
CA GLU A 176 -1.38 33.06 -9.43
C GLU A 176 -1.18 34.23 -10.41
N LYS A 177 -1.48 35.47 -10.02
CA LYS A 177 -1.24 36.67 -10.84
C LYS A 177 0.06 37.42 -10.50
N VAL A 178 0.89 36.91 -9.58
CA VAL A 178 2.07 37.65 -9.06
C VAL A 178 3.40 36.98 -9.41
N TYR A 179 3.42 35.97 -10.27
CA TYR A 179 4.67 35.45 -10.86
C TYR A 179 4.55 35.30 -12.37
#